data_AF-A0A2E6J9M3-F1
#
_entry.id   AF-A0A2E6J9M3-F1
#
_cell.length_a   1.000
_cell.length_b   1.000
_cell.length_c   1.000
_cell.angle_alpha   90.00
_cell.angle_beta   90.00
_cell.angle_gamma   90.00
#
_symmetry.space_group_name_H-M   'P 1'
#
loop_
_entity.id
_entity.type
_entity.pdbx_description
1 polymer ?
#
loop_
_entity_poly.entity_id
_entity_poly.type
_entity_poly.pdbx_seq_one_letter_code
_entity_poly.pdbx_strand_id
1 'polypeptide(L)'
;MLNFIDVTLRDGGHQNGFNWPLEFVERYLESMSSFHEIGFVELGYWKQTGKHPGPFYSIDEKLLATVCQMSRKNLSVMVDYHYCSHDVKDFPSNETFPELQLIRVCLRREDIVSGCKFAEELKKYTNCQISINFFNITNYGESDLRSACDAAASANVDFMYFADTHGGLDLADNLETFQRFTKLIKETGMIPGLHLHDHSGRAYFNYRNLENAGFDATDVSLGGIGKGLGNLKFEHVFDLRGREHILDHLIIDQELFRMPSGPYGVLTARDSITDHYAVEAERRALKPSLFAKKIEEIKGSSKDNYDKNILDDG
;
A
#
# COMPACT_ATOMS: atom_id res chain seq x y z
N MET A 1 -20.37 -5.19 -1.63
CA MET A 1 -19.60 -4.62 -2.76
C MET A 1 -18.30 -4.15 -2.17
N LEU A 2 -17.17 -4.59 -2.73
CA LEU A 2 -15.84 -4.21 -2.26
C LEU A 2 -15.59 -2.72 -2.45
N ASN A 3 -14.93 -2.08 -1.48
CA ASN A 3 -14.40 -0.73 -1.62
C ASN A 3 -13.02 -0.80 -2.26
N PHE A 4 -12.83 -0.12 -3.40
CA PHE A 4 -11.54 -0.09 -4.08
C PHE A 4 -10.84 1.25 -3.85
N ILE A 5 -9.54 1.18 -3.57
CA ILE A 5 -8.64 2.33 -3.48
C ILE A 5 -7.61 2.22 -4.60
N ASP A 6 -7.55 3.22 -5.48
CA ASP A 6 -6.45 3.31 -6.44
C ASP A 6 -5.19 3.82 -5.73
N VAL A 7 -4.08 3.10 -5.86
CA VAL A 7 -2.80 3.43 -5.23
C VAL A 7 -1.71 3.70 -6.26
N THR A 8 -2.09 3.99 -7.50
CA THR A 8 -1.16 4.23 -8.62
C THR A 8 -0.19 5.36 -8.31
N LEU A 9 -0.68 6.49 -7.79
CA LEU A 9 0.18 7.64 -7.47
C LEU A 9 1.00 7.41 -6.20
N ARG A 10 0.43 6.77 -5.17
CA ARG A 10 1.15 6.51 -3.90
C ARG A 10 2.15 5.38 -4.04
N ASP A 11 1.70 4.17 -4.28
CA ASP A 11 2.57 3.00 -4.25
C ASP A 11 3.42 2.90 -5.54
N GLY A 12 2.87 3.33 -6.68
CA GLY A 12 3.65 3.48 -7.91
C GLY A 12 4.76 4.53 -7.80
N GLY A 13 4.65 5.47 -6.86
CA GLY A 13 5.68 6.46 -6.58
C GLY A 13 7.04 5.84 -6.23
N HIS A 14 7.07 4.60 -5.72
CA HIS A 14 8.32 3.88 -5.48
C HIS A 14 9.15 3.67 -6.77
N GLN A 15 8.52 3.62 -7.94
CA GLN A 15 9.18 3.34 -9.21
C GLN A 15 9.77 4.58 -9.88
N ASN A 16 9.20 5.75 -9.64
CA ASN A 16 9.66 7.02 -10.22
C ASN A 16 10.18 8.02 -9.18
N GLY A 17 10.39 7.57 -7.94
CA GLY A 17 10.84 8.43 -6.84
C GLY A 17 9.81 9.46 -6.40
N PHE A 18 8.51 9.15 -6.55
CA PHE A 18 7.36 10.00 -6.24
C PHE A 18 7.35 11.31 -7.04
N ASN A 19 7.93 11.29 -8.23
CA ASN A 19 8.05 12.45 -9.10
C ASN A 19 7.07 12.35 -10.27
N TRP A 20 5.80 12.58 -9.96
CA TRP A 20 4.71 12.62 -10.94
C TRP A 20 4.59 14.02 -11.57
N PRO A 21 4.71 14.16 -12.90
CA PRO A 21 4.37 15.40 -13.59
C PRO A 21 2.91 15.79 -13.32
N LEU A 22 2.64 17.06 -13.01
CA LEU A 22 1.26 17.49 -12.69
C LEU A 22 0.32 17.34 -13.87
N GLU A 23 0.81 17.52 -15.10
CA GLU A 23 0.02 17.29 -16.30
C GLU A 23 -0.42 15.83 -16.40
N PHE A 24 0.44 14.89 -16.00
CA PHE A 24 0.07 13.47 -15.92
C PHE A 24 -0.99 13.23 -14.86
N VAL A 25 -0.80 13.77 -13.67
CA VAL A 25 -1.74 13.63 -12.54
C VAL A 25 -3.13 14.14 -12.92
N GLU A 26 -3.22 15.30 -13.57
CA GLU A 26 -4.48 15.87 -14.04
C GLU A 26 -5.20 14.94 -15.02
N ARG A 27 -4.51 14.47 -16.07
CA ARG A 27 -5.09 13.52 -17.04
C ARG A 27 -5.51 12.21 -16.37
N TYR A 28 -4.69 11.69 -15.46
CA TYR A 28 -4.95 10.45 -14.74
C TYR A 28 -6.20 10.55 -13.86
N LEU A 29 -6.36 11.64 -13.12
CA LEU A 29 -7.54 11.89 -12.28
C LEU A 29 -8.81 12.09 -13.13
N GLU A 30 -8.72 12.75 -14.28
CA GLU A 30 -9.84 12.84 -15.21
C GLU A 30 -10.25 11.43 -15.71
N SER A 31 -9.28 10.59 -16.08
CA SER A 31 -9.56 9.20 -16.47
C SER A 31 -10.23 8.41 -15.33
N MET A 32 -9.76 8.58 -14.10
CA MET A 32 -10.32 7.95 -12.89
C MET A 32 -11.76 8.36 -12.59
N SER A 33 -12.22 9.53 -13.05
CA SER A 33 -13.60 9.97 -12.84
C SER A 33 -14.64 8.99 -13.45
N SER A 34 -14.25 8.20 -14.44
CA SER A 34 -15.12 7.20 -15.09
C SER A 34 -15.31 5.90 -14.28
N PHE A 35 -14.56 5.72 -13.19
CA PHE A 35 -14.55 4.48 -12.40
C PHE A 35 -15.25 4.66 -11.07
N HIS A 36 -16.58 4.68 -11.06
CA HIS A 36 -17.41 4.85 -9.85
C HIS A 36 -17.13 3.80 -8.76
N GLU A 37 -16.58 2.65 -9.12
CA GLU A 37 -16.17 1.57 -8.23
C GLU A 37 -14.96 1.95 -7.34
N ILE A 38 -14.13 2.88 -7.82
CA ILE A 38 -13.00 3.43 -7.06
C ILE A 38 -13.53 4.49 -6.09
N GLY A 39 -13.46 4.18 -4.79
CA GLY A 39 -13.87 5.06 -3.72
C GLY A 39 -12.87 6.18 -3.47
N PHE A 40 -11.57 5.89 -3.59
CA PHE A 40 -10.49 6.83 -3.31
C PHE A 40 -9.32 6.68 -4.28
N VAL A 41 -8.65 7.79 -4.60
CA VAL A 41 -7.33 7.80 -5.25
C VAL A 41 -6.28 8.25 -4.23
N GLU A 42 -5.35 7.35 -3.90
CA GLU A 42 -4.26 7.60 -2.96
C GLU A 42 -3.07 8.25 -3.66
N LEU A 43 -2.70 9.45 -3.21
CA LEU A 43 -1.71 10.30 -3.85
C LEU A 43 -0.27 9.91 -3.51
N GLY A 44 0.07 9.93 -2.22
CA GLY A 44 1.45 9.97 -1.77
C GLY A 44 1.54 10.10 -0.26
N TYR A 45 2.72 10.45 0.25
CA TYR A 45 2.95 10.60 1.68
C TYR A 45 2.80 12.05 2.12
N TRP A 46 2.15 12.28 3.26
CA TRP A 46 2.06 13.60 3.87
C TRP A 46 3.37 14.00 4.57
N LYS A 47 4.02 15.07 4.08
CA LYS A 47 5.23 15.70 4.66
C LYS A 47 6.38 14.72 5.03
N GLN A 48 6.47 13.57 4.38
CA GLN A 48 7.53 12.59 4.68
C GLN A 48 8.84 12.97 3.98
N THR A 49 9.98 12.77 4.65
CA THR A 49 11.28 13.21 4.14
C THR A 49 12.34 12.09 4.15
N GLY A 50 13.47 12.32 3.49
CA GLY A 50 14.68 11.49 3.62
C GLY A 50 14.89 10.36 2.61
N LYS A 51 13.84 9.68 2.11
CA LYS A 51 14.01 8.51 1.20
C LYS A 51 13.87 8.83 -0.28
N HIS A 52 12.89 9.66 -0.65
CA HIS A 52 12.64 10.03 -2.04
C HIS A 52 12.59 11.56 -2.19
N PRO A 53 13.08 12.10 -3.33
CA PRO A 53 13.11 13.54 -3.55
C PRO A 53 11.82 14.09 -4.18
N GLY A 54 10.94 13.24 -4.70
CA GLY A 54 9.77 13.66 -5.45
C GLY A 54 8.69 14.31 -4.57
N PRO A 55 7.92 15.26 -5.12
CA PRO A 55 6.94 16.04 -4.37
C PRO A 55 5.80 15.19 -3.77
N PHE A 56 5.44 14.05 -4.39
CA PHE A 56 4.41 13.16 -3.84
C PHE A 56 4.90 12.31 -2.65
N TYR A 57 6.21 12.32 -2.35
CA TYR A 57 6.73 11.74 -1.11
C TYR A 57 6.62 12.72 0.06
N SER A 58 6.56 14.02 -0.22
CA SER A 58 6.43 15.08 0.77
C SER A 58 5.30 16.02 0.38
N ILE A 59 4.08 15.47 0.25
CA ILE A 59 2.91 16.29 -0.07
C ILE A 59 2.75 17.35 1.01
N ASP A 60 2.67 18.60 0.57
CA ASP A 60 2.37 19.76 1.39
C ASP A 60 0.99 20.33 1.03
N GLU A 61 0.58 21.36 1.74
CA GLU A 61 -0.69 22.04 1.57
C GLU A 61 -0.86 22.61 0.15
N LYS A 62 0.21 23.10 -0.46
CA LYS A 62 0.17 23.73 -1.79
C LYS A 62 -0.06 22.68 -2.88
N LEU A 63 0.66 21.57 -2.82
CA LEU A 63 0.48 20.46 -3.74
C LEU A 63 -0.90 19.84 -3.56
N LEU A 64 -1.33 19.60 -2.32
CA LEU A 64 -2.66 19.05 -2.04
C LEU A 64 -3.75 19.97 -2.59
N ALA A 65 -3.67 21.29 -2.36
CA ALA A 65 -4.61 22.26 -2.92
C ALA A 65 -4.70 22.19 -4.44
N THR A 66 -3.54 22.03 -5.11
CA THR A 66 -3.46 21.93 -6.57
C THR A 66 -4.15 20.65 -7.06
N VAL A 67 -3.87 19.51 -6.43
CA VAL A 67 -4.44 18.21 -6.84
C VAL A 67 -5.95 18.12 -6.52
N CYS A 68 -6.39 18.71 -5.41
CA CYS A 68 -7.82 18.85 -5.08
C CYS A 68 -8.61 19.51 -6.21
N GLN A 69 -8.07 20.57 -6.83
CA GLN A 69 -8.74 21.28 -7.93
C GLN A 69 -8.84 20.43 -9.22
N MET A 70 -7.97 19.43 -9.39
CA MET A 70 -7.95 18.53 -10.55
C MET A 70 -8.88 17.32 -10.36
N SER A 71 -9.22 16.97 -9.12
CA SER A 71 -9.90 15.73 -8.81
C SER A 71 -11.43 15.88 -8.78
N ARG A 72 -12.13 14.92 -9.38
CA ARG A 72 -13.57 14.67 -9.14
C ARG A 72 -13.81 13.47 -8.22
N LYS A 73 -12.73 12.90 -7.68
CA LYS A 73 -12.72 11.74 -6.80
C LYS A 73 -12.30 12.14 -5.40
N ASN A 74 -12.76 11.38 -4.43
CA ASN A 74 -12.21 11.45 -3.09
C ASN A 74 -10.74 11.07 -3.12
N LEU A 75 -9.91 11.86 -2.48
CA LEU A 75 -8.47 11.71 -2.42
C LEU A 75 -8.06 11.09 -1.08
N SER A 76 -6.93 10.41 -1.11
CA SER A 76 -6.28 9.87 0.07
C SER A 76 -4.80 10.20 0.13
N VAL A 77 -4.26 10.33 1.34
CA VAL A 77 -2.82 10.40 1.59
C VAL A 77 -2.42 9.33 2.60
N MET A 78 -1.17 8.85 2.48
CA MET A 78 -0.58 7.95 3.44
C MET A 78 0.29 8.71 4.46
N VAL A 79 0.31 8.22 5.68
CA VAL A 79 1.14 8.69 6.79
C VAL A 79 1.92 7.49 7.31
N ASP A 80 3.24 7.51 7.15
CA ASP A 80 4.11 6.56 7.85
C ASP A 80 4.35 7.05 9.27
N TYR A 81 3.73 6.39 10.25
CA TYR A 81 3.76 6.80 11.65
C TYR A 81 5.19 6.96 12.22
N HIS A 82 6.14 6.19 11.71
CA HIS A 82 7.52 6.21 12.18
C HIS A 82 8.30 7.43 11.69
N TYR A 83 7.86 8.08 10.60
CA TYR A 83 8.56 9.22 9.99
C TYR A 83 7.76 10.51 10.02
N CYS A 84 6.52 10.50 10.49
CA CYS A 84 5.65 11.67 10.50
C CYS A 84 5.78 12.48 11.80
N SER A 85 5.18 13.67 11.79
CA SER A 85 4.90 14.40 13.03
C SER A 85 3.90 13.62 13.88
N HIS A 86 4.04 13.67 15.21
CA HIS A 86 3.06 13.12 16.15
C HIS A 86 2.10 14.19 16.69
N ASP A 87 2.20 15.45 16.23
CA ASP A 87 1.17 16.47 16.46
C ASP A 87 0.12 16.39 15.35
N VAL A 88 -1.11 16.00 15.70
CA VAL A 88 -2.23 15.90 14.75
C VAL A 88 -2.53 17.23 14.03
N LYS A 89 -2.11 18.37 14.59
CA LYS A 89 -2.29 19.69 13.97
C LYS A 89 -1.44 19.92 12.72
N ASP A 90 -0.42 19.09 12.51
CA ASP A 90 0.43 19.17 11.32
C ASP A 90 -0.20 18.51 10.10
N PHE A 91 -1.38 17.89 10.24
CA PHE A 91 -2.08 17.11 9.23
C PHE A 91 -3.25 17.87 8.61
N PRO A 92 -3.57 17.59 7.32
CA PRO A 92 -4.64 18.26 6.62
C PRO A 92 -6.00 17.74 7.08
N SER A 93 -7.01 18.61 7.10
CA SER A 93 -8.39 18.25 7.37
C SER A 93 -9.26 18.35 6.12
N ASN A 94 -10.35 17.60 6.08
CA ASN A 94 -11.32 17.71 4.99
C ASN A 94 -12.10 19.03 5.02
N GLU A 95 -12.11 19.75 6.15
CA GLU A 95 -12.65 21.10 6.24
C GLU A 95 -11.83 22.09 5.39
N THR A 96 -10.51 21.88 5.32
CA THR A 96 -9.61 22.72 4.52
C THR A 96 -9.48 22.20 3.08
N PHE A 97 -9.50 20.88 2.91
CA PHE A 97 -9.36 20.20 1.62
C PHE A 97 -10.54 19.24 1.42
N PRO A 98 -11.70 19.70 0.92
CA PRO A 98 -12.92 18.89 0.83
C PRO A 98 -12.78 17.60 0.02
N GLU A 99 -11.86 17.54 -0.93
CA GLU A 99 -11.60 16.33 -1.72
C GLU A 99 -10.78 15.30 -0.94
N LEU A 100 -10.00 15.70 0.07
CA LEU A 100 -9.30 14.77 0.95
C LEU A 100 -10.30 14.13 1.91
N GLN A 101 -10.56 12.85 1.75
CA GLN A 101 -11.58 12.14 2.53
C GLN A 101 -11.03 10.96 3.32
N LEU A 102 -9.81 10.49 3.01
CA LEU A 102 -9.19 9.34 3.68
C LEU A 102 -7.72 9.60 4.02
N ILE A 103 -7.33 9.41 5.27
CA ILE A 103 -5.92 9.37 5.68
C ILE A 103 -5.57 7.96 6.14
N ARG A 104 -4.53 7.36 5.54
CA ARG A 104 -4.10 5.98 5.82
C ARG A 104 -2.82 6.00 6.63
N VAL A 105 -2.88 5.53 7.87
CA VAL A 105 -1.73 5.50 8.79
C VAL A 105 -1.10 4.11 8.73
N CYS A 106 0.11 4.00 8.20
CA CYS A 106 0.83 2.72 8.15
C CYS A 106 1.70 2.50 9.38
N LEU A 107 1.60 1.30 9.97
CA LEU A 107 2.18 0.95 11.26
C LEU A 107 3.11 -0.27 11.15
N ARG A 108 4.30 -0.14 11.73
CA ARG A 108 5.19 -1.28 12.01
C ARG A 108 4.68 -2.04 13.21
N ARG A 109 5.22 -3.24 13.45
CA ARG A 109 4.86 -4.08 14.60
C ARG A 109 5.09 -3.36 15.93
N GLU A 110 6.21 -2.66 16.04
CA GLU A 110 6.61 -1.88 17.21
C GLU A 110 5.74 -0.63 17.44
N ASP A 111 5.10 -0.12 16.38
CA ASP A 111 4.33 1.13 16.40
C ASP A 111 2.83 0.90 16.61
N ILE A 112 2.35 -0.35 16.63
CA ILE A 112 0.91 -0.67 16.64
C ILE A 112 0.15 0.09 17.72
N VAL A 113 0.62 0.04 18.97
CA VAL A 113 -0.13 0.59 20.11
C VAL A 113 -0.18 2.13 20.06
N SER A 114 0.95 2.79 19.81
CA SER A 114 1.03 4.24 19.77
C SER A 114 0.40 4.81 18.50
N GLY A 115 0.59 4.13 17.37
CA GLY A 115 0.00 4.47 16.09
C GLY A 115 -1.52 4.36 16.05
N CYS A 116 -2.11 3.34 16.71
CA CYS A 116 -3.57 3.24 16.84
C CYS A 116 -4.15 4.42 17.64
N LYS A 117 -3.48 4.85 18.72
CA LYS A 117 -3.90 6.03 19.50
C LYS A 117 -3.80 7.32 18.68
N PHE A 118 -2.70 7.48 17.95
CA PHE A 118 -2.52 8.60 17.05
C PHE A 118 -3.62 8.65 15.97
N ALA A 119 -3.96 7.50 15.38
CA ALA A 119 -5.03 7.40 14.39
C ALA A 119 -6.41 7.81 14.95
N GLU A 120 -6.71 7.46 16.21
CA GLU A 120 -7.91 7.91 16.91
C GLU A 120 -7.96 9.44 17.05
N GLU A 121 -6.86 10.05 17.49
CA GLU A 121 -6.76 11.51 17.63
C GLU A 121 -6.84 12.22 16.27
N LEU A 122 -6.18 11.65 15.26
CA LEU A 122 -6.17 12.17 13.90
C LEU A 122 -7.58 12.17 13.28
N LYS A 123 -8.38 11.12 13.52
CA LYS A 123 -9.78 11.06 13.10
C LYS A 123 -10.58 12.23 13.66
N LYS A 124 -10.44 12.51 14.96
CA LYS A 124 -11.16 13.59 15.66
C LYS A 124 -10.75 14.98 15.14
N TYR A 125 -9.49 15.15 14.77
CA TYR A 125 -8.96 16.44 14.32
C TYR A 125 -9.26 16.74 12.84
N THR A 126 -9.09 15.75 11.97
CA THR A 126 -9.12 15.98 10.52
C THR A 126 -10.51 15.88 9.91
N ASN A 127 -11.44 15.22 10.61
CA ASN A 127 -12.77 14.87 10.12
C ASN A 127 -12.75 14.00 8.83
N CYS A 128 -11.59 13.48 8.45
CA CYS A 128 -11.41 12.47 7.40
C CYS A 128 -11.78 11.09 7.93
N GLN A 129 -12.11 10.16 7.03
CA GLN A 129 -12.02 8.75 7.34
C GLN A 129 -10.57 8.37 7.61
N ILE A 130 -10.34 7.45 8.54
CA ILE A 130 -9.01 6.96 8.89
C ILE A 130 -8.91 5.46 8.62
N SER A 131 -7.81 5.06 8.00
CA SER A 131 -7.39 3.66 7.88
C SER A 131 -6.16 3.41 8.72
N ILE A 132 -6.12 2.30 9.45
CA ILE A 132 -4.89 1.76 10.03
C ILE A 132 -4.39 0.65 9.12
N ASN A 133 -3.15 0.74 8.66
CA ASN A 133 -2.54 -0.20 7.71
C ASN A 133 -1.37 -0.93 8.37
N PHE A 134 -1.55 -2.20 8.71
CA PHE A 134 -0.48 -3.06 9.22
C PHE A 134 0.27 -3.71 8.05
N PHE A 135 1.59 -3.55 8.01
CA PHE A 135 2.41 -4.10 6.93
C PHE A 135 3.25 -5.31 7.37
N ASN A 136 3.80 -6.05 6.40
CA ASN A 136 4.52 -7.32 6.57
C ASN A 136 3.69 -8.44 7.22
N ILE A 137 2.39 -8.52 6.90
CA ILE A 137 1.47 -9.44 7.57
C ILE A 137 1.77 -10.92 7.30
N THR A 138 2.54 -11.25 6.27
CA THR A 138 3.06 -12.61 6.02
C THR A 138 4.08 -13.08 7.06
N ASN A 139 4.64 -12.15 7.85
CA ASN A 139 5.51 -12.46 8.99
C ASN A 139 4.79 -12.41 10.34
N TYR A 140 3.47 -12.22 10.37
CA TYR A 140 2.67 -12.17 11.60
C TYR A 140 2.19 -13.58 11.95
N GLY A 141 2.37 -13.98 13.21
CA GLY A 141 1.67 -15.12 13.78
C GLY A 141 0.25 -14.73 14.25
N GLU A 142 -0.54 -15.70 14.68
CA GLU A 142 -1.90 -15.44 15.17
C GLU A 142 -1.94 -14.45 16.35
N SER A 143 -0.96 -14.52 17.26
CA SER A 143 -0.84 -13.60 18.39
C SER A 143 -0.59 -12.16 17.94
N ASP A 144 0.15 -11.97 16.84
CA ASP A 144 0.46 -10.66 16.29
C ASP A 144 -0.78 -10.06 15.62
N LEU A 145 -1.48 -10.86 14.81
CA LEU A 145 -2.75 -10.47 14.19
C LEU A 145 -3.80 -10.12 15.26
N ARG A 146 -3.86 -10.90 16.33
CA ARG A 146 -4.75 -10.64 17.46
C ARG A 146 -4.41 -9.32 18.15
N SER A 147 -3.13 -9.08 18.43
CA SER A 147 -2.66 -7.85 19.06
C SER A 147 -2.94 -6.62 18.20
N ALA A 148 -2.78 -6.74 16.88
CA ALA A 148 -3.14 -5.68 15.93
C ALA A 148 -4.65 -5.37 15.95
N CYS A 149 -5.50 -6.40 15.94
CA CYS A 149 -6.96 -6.23 16.03
C CYS A 149 -7.38 -5.59 17.35
N ASP A 150 -6.85 -6.07 18.48
CA ASP A 150 -7.19 -5.55 19.81
C ASP A 150 -6.77 -4.07 19.97
N ALA A 151 -5.61 -3.70 19.43
CA ALA A 151 -5.14 -2.31 19.44
C ALA A 151 -6.00 -1.41 18.55
N ALA A 152 -6.31 -1.84 17.33
CA ALA A 152 -7.14 -1.09 16.39
C ALA A 152 -8.59 -0.95 16.86
N ALA A 153 -9.14 -1.96 17.53
CA ALA A 153 -10.49 -1.94 18.10
C ALA A 153 -10.73 -0.74 19.04
N SER A 154 -9.69 -0.31 19.75
CA SER A 154 -9.77 0.84 20.65
C SER A 154 -9.75 2.19 19.92
N ALA A 155 -9.29 2.23 18.67
CA ALA A 155 -9.09 3.47 17.92
C ALA A 155 -10.36 4.01 17.23
N ASN A 156 -11.40 3.18 17.09
CA ASN A 156 -12.68 3.56 16.47
C ASN A 156 -12.54 4.26 15.10
N VAL A 157 -11.59 3.78 14.28
CA VAL A 157 -11.32 4.27 12.92
C VAL A 157 -12.26 3.62 11.91
N ASP A 158 -12.11 3.92 10.62
CA ASP A 158 -13.05 3.51 9.57
C ASP A 158 -12.61 2.22 8.87
N PHE A 159 -11.29 2.06 8.67
CA PHE A 159 -10.72 0.89 8.01
C PHE A 159 -9.58 0.28 8.84
N MET A 160 -9.44 -1.03 8.71
CA MET A 160 -8.26 -1.76 9.16
C MET A 160 -7.74 -2.61 7.99
N TYR A 161 -6.54 -2.29 7.52
CA TYR A 161 -5.89 -2.95 6.41
C TYR A 161 -4.76 -3.86 6.89
N PHE A 162 -4.70 -5.04 6.29
CA PHE A 162 -3.49 -5.85 6.23
C PHE A 162 -2.80 -5.62 4.89
N ALA A 163 -1.46 -5.55 4.86
CA ALA A 163 -0.69 -5.43 3.63
C ALA A 163 0.27 -6.61 3.44
N ASP A 164 0.12 -7.32 2.31
CA ASP A 164 1.04 -8.35 1.83
C ASP A 164 2.31 -7.70 1.26
N THR A 165 3.05 -6.97 2.10
CA THR A 165 4.17 -6.10 1.70
C THR A 165 5.27 -6.79 0.92
N HIS A 166 5.46 -8.09 1.16
CA HIS A 166 6.48 -8.90 0.46
C HIS A 166 5.88 -9.66 -0.75
N GLY A 167 4.59 -9.50 -1.05
CA GLY A 167 3.89 -10.10 -2.20
C GLY A 167 3.89 -11.63 -2.21
N GLY A 168 3.98 -12.24 -1.03
CA GLY A 168 4.17 -13.68 -0.83
C GLY A 168 2.91 -14.41 -0.33
N LEU A 169 1.85 -13.67 0.02
CA LEU A 169 0.66 -14.24 0.63
C LEU A 169 -0.01 -15.26 -0.30
N ASP A 170 -0.33 -16.42 0.27
CA ASP A 170 -1.32 -17.34 -0.30
C ASP A 170 -2.59 -17.27 0.55
N LEU A 171 -3.61 -16.59 0.04
CA LEU A 171 -4.85 -16.38 0.80
C LEU A 171 -5.65 -17.67 0.97
N ALA A 172 -5.49 -18.64 0.06
CA ALA A 172 -6.18 -19.93 0.18
C ALA A 172 -5.66 -20.72 1.38
N ASP A 173 -4.34 -20.73 1.59
CA ASP A 173 -3.71 -21.40 2.74
C ASP A 173 -4.05 -20.72 4.07
N ASN A 174 -4.39 -19.43 4.05
CA ASN A 174 -4.68 -18.62 5.24
C ASN A 174 -6.16 -18.26 5.40
N LEU A 175 -7.04 -18.89 4.63
CA LEU A 175 -8.44 -18.46 4.49
C LEU A 175 -9.17 -18.41 5.82
N GLU A 176 -9.13 -19.50 6.60
CA GLU A 176 -9.82 -19.60 7.89
C GLU A 176 -9.30 -18.58 8.91
N THR A 177 -7.99 -18.35 8.92
CA THR A 177 -7.33 -17.36 9.78
C THR A 177 -7.86 -15.96 9.46
N PHE A 178 -7.88 -15.58 8.18
CA PHE A 178 -8.40 -14.28 7.78
C PHE A 178 -9.90 -14.15 7.99
N GLN A 179 -10.71 -15.18 7.75
CA GLN A 179 -12.15 -15.17 8.08
C GLN A 179 -12.41 -14.83 9.55
N ARG A 180 -11.61 -15.39 10.45
CA ARG A 180 -11.72 -15.10 11.89
C ARG A 180 -11.35 -13.66 12.20
N PHE A 181 -10.24 -13.16 11.66
CA PHE A 181 -9.79 -11.80 11.96
C PHE A 181 -10.63 -10.72 11.27
N THR A 182 -11.08 -10.92 10.03
CA THR A 182 -12.00 -9.99 9.36
C THR A 182 -13.34 -9.92 10.08
N LYS A 183 -13.83 -11.04 10.65
CA LYS A 183 -15.00 -11.02 11.53
C LYS A 183 -14.77 -10.16 12.78
N LEU A 184 -13.64 -10.31 13.46
CA LEU A 184 -13.30 -9.48 14.62
C LEU A 184 -13.22 -7.99 14.25
N ILE A 185 -12.63 -7.66 13.10
CA ILE A 185 -12.58 -6.28 12.60
C ILE A 185 -14.00 -5.75 12.39
N LYS A 186 -14.88 -6.52 11.74
CA LYS A 186 -16.28 -6.12 11.50
C LYS A 186 -17.08 -5.92 12.79
N GLU A 187 -16.81 -6.72 13.83
CA GLU A 187 -17.47 -6.56 15.15
C GLU A 187 -17.16 -5.22 15.82
N THR A 188 -16.06 -4.55 15.44
CA THR A 188 -15.73 -3.19 15.90
C THR A 188 -16.36 -2.09 15.05
N GLY A 189 -17.03 -2.44 13.94
CA GLY A 189 -17.59 -1.49 12.96
C GLY A 189 -16.60 -1.02 11.89
N MET A 190 -15.33 -1.47 11.93
CA MET A 190 -14.32 -1.17 10.90
C MET A 190 -14.52 -2.01 9.63
N ILE A 191 -14.08 -1.45 8.50
CA ILE A 191 -14.03 -2.14 7.20
C ILE A 191 -12.68 -2.87 7.08
N PRO A 192 -12.66 -4.22 6.99
CA PRO A 192 -11.43 -4.97 6.78
C PRO A 192 -10.95 -4.83 5.33
N GLY A 193 -9.72 -4.37 5.15
CA GLY A 193 -9.06 -4.24 3.86
C GLY A 193 -7.83 -5.15 3.71
N LEU A 194 -7.51 -5.52 2.47
CA LEU A 194 -6.27 -6.22 2.13
C LEU A 194 -5.57 -5.54 0.95
N HIS A 195 -4.35 -5.07 1.17
CA HIS A 195 -3.46 -4.57 0.14
C HIS A 195 -2.60 -5.73 -0.40
N LEU A 196 -2.64 -5.96 -1.71
CA LEU A 196 -2.05 -7.12 -2.37
C LEU A 196 -0.91 -6.71 -3.31
N HIS A 197 0.30 -7.18 -3.01
CA HIS A 197 1.43 -7.12 -3.95
C HIS A 197 1.48 -8.36 -4.84
N ASP A 198 1.98 -8.22 -6.07
CA ASP A 198 1.98 -9.29 -7.08
C ASP A 198 3.35 -9.96 -7.28
N HIS A 199 4.22 -9.92 -6.26
CA HIS A 199 5.59 -10.43 -6.40
C HIS A 199 5.67 -11.94 -6.64
N SER A 200 4.70 -12.69 -6.13
CA SER A 200 4.53 -14.13 -6.40
C SER A 200 3.59 -14.44 -7.56
N GLY A 201 3.01 -13.43 -8.22
CA GLY A 201 1.97 -13.60 -9.25
C GLY A 201 0.60 -14.00 -8.71
N ARG A 202 0.37 -13.86 -7.39
CA ARG A 202 -0.86 -14.27 -6.71
C ARG A 202 -1.84 -13.14 -6.40
N ALA A 203 -1.54 -11.88 -6.72
CA ALA A 203 -2.41 -10.77 -6.32
C ALA A 203 -3.83 -10.94 -6.88
N TYR A 204 -3.97 -11.29 -8.16
CA TYR A 204 -5.29 -11.55 -8.76
C TYR A 204 -5.97 -12.79 -8.15
N PHE A 205 -5.22 -13.85 -7.86
CA PHE A 205 -5.76 -15.04 -7.20
C PHE A 205 -6.30 -14.72 -5.80
N ASN A 206 -5.54 -13.97 -5.00
CA ASN A 206 -5.95 -13.53 -3.67
C ASN A 206 -7.16 -12.58 -3.76
N TYR A 207 -7.17 -11.66 -4.73
CA TYR A 207 -8.31 -10.79 -5.01
C TYR A 207 -9.62 -11.58 -5.20
N ARG A 208 -9.59 -12.66 -5.99
CA ARG A 208 -10.77 -13.52 -6.23
C ARG A 208 -11.26 -14.25 -4.97
N ASN A 209 -10.46 -14.29 -3.90
CA ASN A 209 -10.79 -14.94 -2.64
C ASN A 209 -11.06 -13.96 -1.48
N LEU A 210 -11.03 -12.63 -1.72
CA LEU A 210 -11.21 -11.62 -0.66
C LEU A 210 -12.53 -11.74 0.08
N GLU A 211 -13.65 -11.83 -0.65
CA GLU A 211 -14.99 -11.92 -0.05
C GLU A 211 -15.13 -13.21 0.76
N ASN A 212 -14.55 -14.32 0.28
CA ASN A 212 -14.52 -15.58 1.02
C ASN A 212 -13.72 -15.46 2.32
N ALA A 213 -12.64 -14.67 2.32
CA ALA A 213 -11.85 -14.34 3.50
C ALA A 213 -12.49 -13.26 4.39
N GLY A 214 -13.62 -12.68 3.97
CA GLY A 214 -14.37 -11.67 4.70
C GLY A 214 -13.83 -10.24 4.57
N PHE A 215 -12.94 -9.96 3.62
CA PHE A 215 -12.49 -8.60 3.33
C PHE A 215 -13.54 -7.82 2.53
N ASP A 216 -13.67 -6.54 2.85
CA ASP A 216 -14.65 -5.62 2.24
C ASP A 216 -13.98 -4.47 1.47
N ALA A 217 -12.64 -4.43 1.45
CA ALA A 217 -11.88 -3.41 0.73
C ALA A 217 -10.54 -3.96 0.20
N THR A 218 -10.05 -3.38 -0.90
CA THR A 218 -8.73 -3.71 -1.45
C THR A 218 -8.16 -2.58 -2.29
N ASP A 219 -6.87 -2.67 -2.59
CA ASP A 219 -6.14 -1.66 -3.34
C ASP A 219 -5.80 -2.20 -4.74
N VAL A 220 -5.76 -1.29 -5.72
CA VAL A 220 -5.44 -1.57 -7.12
C VAL A 220 -4.50 -0.49 -7.67
N SER A 221 -3.72 -0.81 -8.69
CA SER A 221 -2.99 0.22 -9.44
C SER A 221 -2.92 -0.08 -10.93
N LEU A 222 -2.91 0.97 -11.75
CA LEU A 222 -2.85 0.87 -13.19
C LEU A 222 -1.53 0.23 -13.64
N GLY A 223 -1.61 -0.79 -14.49
CA GLY A 223 -0.44 -1.57 -14.90
C GLY A 223 0.12 -2.46 -13.78
N GLY A 224 -0.49 -2.43 -12.58
CA GLY A 224 0.04 -3.00 -11.35
C GLY A 224 1.22 -2.22 -10.78
N ILE A 225 1.43 -0.95 -11.17
CA ILE A 225 2.58 -0.19 -10.68
C ILE A 225 2.58 -0.08 -9.15
N GLY A 226 3.69 -0.40 -8.51
CA GLY A 226 3.80 -0.46 -7.06
C GLY A 226 5.20 -0.83 -6.61
N LYS A 227 5.42 -0.95 -5.29
CA LYS A 227 6.71 -1.36 -4.73
C LYS A 227 7.13 -2.76 -5.23
N GLY A 228 8.42 -2.99 -5.43
CA GLY A 228 8.97 -4.28 -5.87
C GLY A 228 8.46 -4.65 -7.27
N LEU A 229 7.79 -5.81 -7.38
CA LEU A 229 7.17 -6.29 -8.63
C LEU A 229 5.72 -5.84 -8.82
N GLY A 230 5.24 -4.89 -7.99
CA GLY A 230 3.95 -4.24 -8.19
C GLY A 230 2.80 -4.80 -7.35
N ASN A 231 1.59 -4.39 -7.72
CA ASN A 231 0.33 -4.59 -7.01
C ASN A 231 -0.69 -5.35 -7.85
N LEU A 232 -1.86 -5.61 -7.26
CA LEU A 232 -3.05 -6.01 -8.00
C LEU A 232 -3.33 -5.02 -9.16
N LYS A 233 -3.28 -5.55 -10.37
CA LYS A 233 -3.48 -4.79 -11.62
C LYS A 233 -4.93 -4.31 -11.74
N PHE A 234 -5.10 -3.00 -11.82
CA PHE A 234 -6.38 -2.32 -12.03
C PHE A 234 -7.14 -2.90 -13.23
N GLU A 235 -6.45 -3.04 -14.36
CA GLU A 235 -7.02 -3.48 -15.63
C GLU A 235 -7.46 -4.96 -15.63
N HIS A 236 -7.08 -5.74 -14.61
CA HIS A 236 -7.57 -7.10 -14.41
C HIS A 236 -8.85 -7.14 -13.54
N VAL A 237 -9.16 -6.06 -12.82
CA VAL A 237 -10.26 -6.02 -11.85
C VAL A 237 -11.53 -5.42 -12.45
N PHE A 238 -11.41 -4.38 -13.29
CA PHE A 238 -12.57 -3.63 -13.78
C PHE A 238 -12.92 -3.94 -15.24
N ASP A 239 -14.21 -3.81 -15.55
CA ASP A 239 -14.68 -3.77 -16.93
C ASP A 239 -14.34 -2.43 -17.56
N LEU A 240 -13.55 -2.45 -18.63
CA LEU A 240 -13.02 -1.24 -19.27
C LEU A 240 -13.87 -0.73 -20.43
N ARG A 241 -14.98 -1.40 -20.77
CA ARG A 241 -15.83 -1.00 -21.91
C ARG A 241 -16.34 0.44 -21.76
N GLY A 242 -16.00 1.29 -22.72
CA GLY A 242 -16.32 2.72 -22.73
C GLY A 242 -15.47 3.57 -21.77
N ARG A 243 -14.41 2.99 -21.20
CA ARG A 243 -13.47 3.61 -20.25
C ARG A 243 -12.02 3.23 -20.58
N GLU A 244 -11.76 2.84 -21.83
CA GLU A 244 -10.48 2.31 -22.30
C GLU A 244 -9.35 3.34 -22.25
N HIS A 245 -9.69 4.64 -22.27
CA HIS A 245 -8.75 5.75 -22.19
C HIS A 245 -7.85 5.72 -20.95
N ILE A 246 -8.23 4.98 -19.89
CA ILE A 246 -7.33 4.75 -18.75
C ILE A 246 -6.05 4.02 -19.16
N LEU A 247 -6.11 3.16 -20.17
CA LEU A 247 -4.95 2.39 -20.65
C LEU A 247 -4.02 3.25 -21.52
N ASP A 248 -4.47 4.40 -22.01
CA ASP A 248 -3.63 5.31 -22.80
C ASP A 248 -2.40 5.76 -21.98
N HIS A 249 -2.54 5.90 -20.66
CA HIS A 249 -1.44 6.22 -19.75
C HIS A 249 -0.32 5.18 -19.78
N LEU A 250 -0.62 3.90 -19.99
CA LEU A 250 0.40 2.86 -20.08
C LEU A 250 1.25 2.95 -21.35
N ILE A 251 0.79 3.74 -22.34
CA ILE A 251 1.48 3.97 -23.61
C ILE A 251 2.12 5.37 -23.62
N ILE A 252 1.34 6.40 -23.33
CA ILE A 252 1.76 7.80 -23.36
C ILE A 252 2.79 8.08 -22.27
N ASP A 253 2.56 7.54 -21.08
CA ASP A 253 3.36 7.81 -19.88
C ASP A 253 4.25 6.60 -19.50
N GLN A 254 4.59 5.73 -20.47
CA GLN A 254 5.30 4.45 -20.26
C GLN A 254 6.54 4.54 -19.35
N GLU A 255 7.26 5.66 -19.38
CA GLU A 255 8.47 5.90 -18.57
C GLU A 255 8.13 5.98 -17.08
N LEU A 256 6.94 6.47 -16.72
CA LEU A 256 6.45 6.55 -15.35
C LEU A 256 5.97 5.18 -14.82
N PHE A 257 5.72 4.21 -15.70
CA PHE A 257 5.17 2.88 -15.37
C PHE A 257 6.20 1.75 -15.42
N ARG A 258 7.49 2.07 -15.54
CA ARG A 258 8.55 1.06 -15.52
C ARG A 258 8.64 0.39 -14.15
N MET A 259 8.58 -0.94 -14.13
CA MET A 259 8.82 -1.75 -12.94
C MET A 259 10.01 -2.68 -13.14
N PRO A 260 10.69 -3.09 -12.06
CA PRO A 260 11.66 -4.18 -12.10
C PRO A 260 11.03 -5.41 -12.76
N SER A 261 11.78 -6.02 -13.66
CA SER A 261 11.41 -7.30 -14.28
C SER A 261 12.56 -8.27 -14.05
N GLY A 262 12.37 -9.22 -13.14
CA GLY A 262 13.46 -10.10 -12.75
C GLY A 262 13.08 -11.14 -11.71
N PRO A 263 13.94 -12.17 -11.55
CA PRO A 263 13.64 -13.32 -10.70
C PRO A 263 13.83 -13.04 -9.19
N TYR A 264 14.51 -11.96 -8.81
CA TYR A 264 14.88 -11.72 -7.42
C TYR A 264 13.67 -11.41 -6.54
N GLY A 265 12.71 -10.62 -7.03
CA GLY A 265 11.48 -10.31 -6.31
C GLY A 265 10.62 -11.56 -6.03
N VAL A 266 10.63 -12.52 -6.97
CA VAL A 266 9.96 -13.82 -6.79
C VAL A 266 10.58 -14.60 -5.63
N LEU A 267 11.91 -14.57 -5.51
CA LEU A 267 12.63 -15.27 -4.44
C LEU A 267 12.41 -14.61 -3.07
N THR A 268 12.39 -13.27 -3.01
CA THR A 268 12.09 -12.57 -1.76
C THR A 268 10.63 -12.77 -1.32
N ALA A 269 9.70 -12.81 -2.28
CA ALA A 269 8.29 -13.09 -2.00
C ALA A 269 8.06 -14.49 -1.46
N ARG A 270 8.69 -15.51 -2.07
CA ARG A 270 8.65 -16.91 -1.62
C ARG A 270 8.93 -17.03 -0.12
N ASP A 271 9.94 -16.30 0.36
CA ASP A 271 10.41 -16.40 1.74
C ASP A 271 9.82 -15.30 2.64
N SER A 272 8.95 -14.42 2.11
CA SER A 272 8.37 -13.27 2.80
C SER A 272 9.43 -12.37 3.42
N ILE A 273 10.43 -11.98 2.62
CA ILE A 273 11.50 -11.07 3.00
C ILE A 273 11.49 -9.80 2.16
N THR A 274 12.09 -8.74 2.67
CA THR A 274 12.12 -7.43 2.03
C THR A 274 12.76 -7.47 0.63
N ASP A 275 12.11 -6.79 -0.30
CA ASP A 275 12.55 -6.53 -1.67
C ASP A 275 13.89 -5.76 -1.77
N HIS A 276 14.35 -5.13 -0.68
CA HIS A 276 15.70 -4.56 -0.63
C HIS A 276 16.80 -5.61 -0.88
N TYR A 277 16.61 -6.86 -0.46
CA TYR A 277 17.52 -7.95 -0.82
C TYR A 277 17.51 -8.24 -2.32
N ALA A 278 16.33 -8.16 -2.96
CA ALA A 278 16.20 -8.36 -4.40
C ALA A 278 16.91 -7.26 -5.19
N VAL A 279 16.70 -6.00 -4.79
CA VAL A 279 17.37 -4.83 -5.38
C VAL A 279 18.89 -4.95 -5.27
N GLU A 280 19.40 -5.35 -4.11
CA GLU A 280 20.84 -5.52 -3.92
C GLU A 280 21.40 -6.70 -4.74
N ALA A 281 20.68 -7.82 -4.80
CA ALA A 281 21.09 -8.98 -5.59
C ALA A 281 21.17 -8.65 -7.08
N GLU A 282 20.22 -7.87 -7.59
CA GLU A 282 20.23 -7.34 -8.94
C GLU A 282 21.42 -6.40 -9.17
N ARG A 283 21.67 -5.46 -8.26
CA ARG A 283 22.82 -4.54 -8.31
C ARG A 283 24.16 -5.30 -8.37
N ARG A 284 24.27 -6.41 -7.65
CA ARG A 284 25.44 -7.30 -7.62
C ARG A 284 25.49 -8.31 -8.76
N ALA A 285 24.46 -8.35 -9.62
CA ALA A 285 24.30 -9.34 -10.69
C ALA A 285 24.45 -10.80 -10.21
N LEU A 286 23.92 -11.12 -9.02
CA LEU A 286 24.00 -12.47 -8.46
C LEU A 286 23.20 -13.46 -9.31
N LYS A 287 23.73 -14.67 -9.51
CA LYS A 287 22.89 -15.74 -10.10
C LYS A 287 21.68 -15.99 -9.17
N PRO A 288 20.45 -16.08 -9.67
CA PRO A 288 19.27 -16.29 -8.81
C PRO A 288 19.38 -17.54 -7.93
N SER A 289 20.00 -18.61 -8.43
CA SER A 289 20.27 -19.83 -7.65
C SER A 289 21.26 -19.63 -6.49
N LEU A 290 22.19 -18.70 -6.62
CA LEU A 290 23.12 -18.34 -5.54
C LEU A 290 22.43 -17.42 -4.53
N PHE A 291 21.67 -16.44 -5.02
CA PHE A 291 20.86 -15.55 -4.18
C PHE A 291 19.88 -16.35 -3.32
N ALA A 292 19.18 -17.32 -3.90
CA ALA A 292 18.26 -18.22 -3.19
C ALA A 292 18.92 -18.91 -1.99
N LYS A 293 20.17 -19.38 -2.13
CA LYS A 293 20.93 -19.99 -1.02
C LYS A 293 21.29 -18.99 0.07
N LYS A 294 21.66 -17.76 -0.30
CA LYS A 294 22.01 -16.71 0.67
C LYS A 294 20.82 -16.27 1.51
N ILE A 295 19.61 -16.26 0.94
CA ILE A 295 18.41 -15.80 1.65
C ILE A 295 17.73 -16.87 2.51
N GLU A 296 18.04 -18.16 2.34
CA GLU A 296 17.46 -19.27 3.11
C GLU A 296 17.65 -19.13 4.62
N GLU A 297 18.73 -18.47 5.06
CA GLU A 297 19.06 -18.30 6.48
C GLU A 297 18.41 -17.06 7.11
N ILE A 298 17.76 -16.20 6.31
CA ILE A 298 17.14 -14.97 6.81
C ILE A 298 15.95 -15.29 7.70
N LYS A 299 16.02 -14.85 8.96
CA LYS A 299 15.00 -15.09 9.99
C LYS A 299 14.78 -13.84 10.84
N GLY A 300 13.66 -13.84 11.57
CA GLY A 300 13.34 -12.78 12.52
C GLY A 300 13.23 -11.40 11.87
N SER A 301 13.77 -10.38 12.53
CA SER A 301 13.68 -8.99 12.07
C SER A 301 14.37 -8.72 10.73
N SER A 302 15.34 -9.55 10.33
CA SER A 302 16.02 -9.45 9.03
C SER A 302 15.11 -9.81 7.86
N LYS A 303 13.95 -10.44 8.10
CA LYS A 303 12.93 -10.60 7.04
C LYS A 303 12.34 -9.26 6.64
N ASP A 304 12.12 -8.38 7.61
CA ASP A 304 11.44 -7.10 7.41
C ASP A 304 12.42 -5.93 7.22
N ASN A 305 13.67 -6.10 7.66
CA ASN A 305 14.71 -5.08 7.61
C ASN A 305 15.93 -5.61 6.88
N TYR A 306 16.42 -4.85 5.90
CA TYR A 306 17.60 -5.23 5.15
C TYR A 306 18.87 -5.21 6.01
N ASP A 307 19.56 -6.35 6.06
CA ASP A 307 20.89 -6.52 6.64
C ASP A 307 21.93 -6.74 5.53
N LYS A 308 22.81 -5.75 5.37
CA LYS A 308 23.88 -5.75 4.36
C LYS A 308 24.82 -6.94 4.46
N ASN A 309 25.04 -7.47 5.66
CA ASN A 309 26.03 -8.53 5.89
C ASN A 309 25.61 -9.88 5.30
N ILE A 310 24.31 -10.07 5.03
CA ILE A 310 23.77 -11.36 4.56
C ILE A 310 24.15 -11.63 3.10
N LEU A 311 24.22 -10.59 2.27
CA LEU A 311 24.59 -10.74 0.87
C LEU A 311 26.09 -10.62 0.63
N ASP A 312 26.83 -10.14 1.62
CA ASP A 312 28.29 -10.08 1.57
C ASP A 312 28.87 -11.49 1.50
N ASP A 313 29.96 -11.65 0.74
CA ASP A 313 30.64 -12.92 0.64
C ASP A 313 31.44 -13.13 1.93
N GLY A 314 31.13 -14.22 2.65
CA GLY A 314 32.04 -14.79 3.65
C GLY A 314 33.22 -15.48 2.97
#